data_AF-A0A8J6AML8-F1
#
_entry.id   AF-A0A8J6AML8-F1
#
_cell.length_a   1.000
_cell.length_b   1.000
_cell.length_c   1.000
_cell.angle_alpha   90.00
_cell.angle_beta   90.00
_cell.angle_gamma   90.00
#
_symmetry.space_group_name_H-M   'P 1'
#
loop_
_entity.id
_entity.type
_entity.pdbx_description
1 polymer ?
#
loop_
_entity_poly.entity_id
_entity_poly.type
_entity_poly.pdbx_seq_one_letter_code
_entity_poly.pdbx_strand_id
1 'polypeptide(L)'
;MFHSAVEGSGALSHVEGSVSKQALPLPFAEWKQTNHMELSSMDYESELNGFEGTDMKDMRLEAEAVVNDVLFAVNDMFVSKTLRCADDVAYINVETRERARYCLELTEAGLRVVGHAFDQVDDHLQTPYHETVYSLLDTLSPAYREAFGNALLQRLESLQRDG
;
A
#
# COMPACT_ATOMS: atom_id res chain seq x y z
N MET A 1 -45.58 -55.58 46.04
CA MET A 1 -46.88 -54.88 46.01
C MET A 1 -46.60 -53.46 45.57
N PHE A 2 -46.74 -53.15 44.29
CA PHE A 2 -47.97 -53.03 43.48
C PHE A 2 -48.56 -51.62 43.54
N HIS A 3 -48.83 -51.12 42.34
CA HIS A 3 -49.77 -50.07 41.94
C HIS A 3 -49.24 -48.62 41.96
N SER A 4 -49.54 -47.79 40.97
CA SER A 4 -50.12 -47.99 39.64
C SER A 4 -50.01 -46.66 38.88
N ALA A 5 -50.12 -46.76 37.57
CA ALA A 5 -50.26 -45.68 36.62
C ALA A 5 -51.36 -44.65 36.97
N VAL A 6 -51.21 -43.44 36.44
CA VAL A 6 -52.34 -42.68 35.90
C VAL A 6 -51.89 -41.86 34.69
N GLU A 7 -52.66 -42.02 33.62
CA GLU A 7 -52.58 -41.35 32.33
C GLU A 7 -52.96 -39.87 32.42
N GLY A 8 -52.42 -39.06 31.50
CA GLY A 8 -52.77 -37.66 31.35
C GLY A 8 -52.48 -37.17 29.92
N SER A 9 -53.40 -37.51 29.01
CA SER A 9 -53.53 -36.95 27.67
C SER A 9 -53.90 -35.46 27.71
N GLY A 10 -53.31 -34.63 26.85
CA GLY A 10 -53.78 -33.25 26.63
C GLY A 10 -52.80 -32.39 25.84
N ALA A 11 -53.24 -31.95 24.66
CA ALA A 11 -52.44 -31.42 23.56
C ALA A 11 -52.18 -29.90 23.58
N LEU A 12 -51.44 -29.47 22.53
CA LEU A 12 -51.23 -28.11 21.96
C LEU A 12 -50.03 -27.34 22.55
N SER A 13 -49.03 -26.86 21.80
CA SER A 13 -48.95 -26.44 20.39
C SER A 13 -47.50 -26.53 19.89
N HIS A 14 -47.29 -27.07 18.69
CA HIS A 14 -45.99 -27.15 18.02
C HIS A 14 -45.92 -26.01 17.01
N VAL A 15 -45.01 -25.07 17.20
CA VAL A 15 -44.69 -24.01 16.24
C VAL A 15 -43.73 -24.58 15.19
N GLU A 16 -44.09 -24.38 13.93
CA GLU A 16 -43.31 -24.79 12.76
C GLU A 16 -41.95 -24.07 12.74
N GLY A 17 -40.87 -24.84 12.60
CA GLY A 17 -39.53 -24.33 12.32
C GLY A 17 -38.75 -25.35 11.52
N SER A 18 -38.61 -25.14 10.22
CA SER A 18 -37.66 -25.85 9.36
C SER A 18 -37.49 -25.13 8.02
N VAL A 19 -36.27 -24.72 7.69
CA VAL A 19 -35.43 -25.35 6.65
C VAL A 19 -34.14 -24.54 6.39
N SER A 20 -33.05 -25.29 6.13
CA SER A 20 -31.80 -24.94 5.41
C SER A 20 -30.67 -24.26 6.23
N LYS A 21 -29.40 -24.71 6.25
CA LYS A 21 -28.66 -25.81 5.58
C LYS A 21 -27.55 -26.30 6.53
N GLN A 22 -27.28 -27.61 6.56
CA GLN A 22 -26.14 -28.22 7.26
C GLN A 22 -24.91 -28.31 6.35
N ALA A 23 -23.74 -28.06 6.94
CA ALA A 23 -22.41 -28.22 6.34
C ALA A 23 -21.80 -29.59 6.70
N LEU A 24 -20.97 -30.15 5.82
CA LEU A 24 -19.97 -31.18 6.15
C LEU A 24 -18.70 -31.06 5.26
N PRO A 25 -17.54 -31.56 5.74
CA PRO A 25 -16.20 -30.99 5.47
C PRO A 25 -15.46 -31.60 4.26
N LEU A 26 -14.55 -30.82 3.66
CA LEU A 26 -13.65 -31.27 2.60
C LEU A 26 -12.37 -31.91 3.18
N PRO A 27 -12.02 -33.15 2.78
CA PRO A 27 -10.72 -33.72 3.05
C PRO A 27 -9.67 -33.37 1.98
N PHE A 28 -8.50 -33.06 2.53
CA PHE A 28 -7.13 -33.09 2.00
C PHE A 28 -6.87 -33.93 0.73
N ALA A 29 -6.39 -33.29 -0.35
CA ALA A 29 -5.59 -33.94 -1.39
C ALA A 29 -4.76 -32.93 -2.22
N GLU A 30 -3.50 -32.78 -1.83
CA GLU A 30 -2.36 -32.38 -2.67
C GLU A 30 -1.91 -33.66 -3.44
N TRP A 31 -1.50 -33.70 -4.72
CA TRP A 31 -0.21 -33.30 -5.29
C TRP A 31 -0.19 -33.44 -6.85
N LYS A 32 0.47 -32.46 -7.52
CA LYS A 32 1.41 -32.53 -8.68
C LYS A 32 1.00 -32.89 -10.15
N GLN A 33 1.12 -31.83 -10.99
CA GLN A 33 1.99 -31.65 -12.18
C GLN A 33 1.96 -32.68 -13.35
N THR A 34 1.71 -32.21 -14.59
CA THR A 34 2.54 -32.45 -15.82
C THR A 34 2.03 -31.62 -17.01
N ASN A 35 2.92 -30.85 -17.64
CA ASN A 35 2.76 -30.26 -18.99
C ASN A 35 2.82 -31.36 -20.06
N HIS A 36 1.91 -31.39 -21.04
CA HIS A 36 2.26 -31.61 -22.46
C HIS A 36 1.09 -31.28 -23.40
N MET A 37 1.43 -30.62 -24.50
CA MET A 37 0.61 -30.11 -25.61
C MET A 37 -0.15 -31.20 -26.39
N GLU A 38 -1.30 -30.86 -26.99
CA GLU A 38 -1.65 -31.00 -28.43
C GLU A 38 -3.11 -30.56 -28.66
N LEU A 39 -3.37 -29.40 -29.30
CA LEU A 39 -3.57 -29.16 -30.74
C LEU A 39 -4.87 -29.76 -31.34
N SER A 40 -5.84 -28.88 -31.60
CA SER A 40 -6.67 -28.97 -32.80
C SER A 40 -6.89 -27.58 -33.36
N SER A 41 -6.45 -27.39 -34.62
CA SER A 41 -6.38 -26.14 -35.36
C SER A 41 -7.67 -25.37 -35.38
N MET A 42 -7.57 -24.11 -34.99
CA MET A 42 -8.54 -23.08 -35.35
C MET A 42 -7.71 -21.83 -35.57
N ASP A 43 -7.42 -21.54 -36.84
CA ASP A 43 -6.70 -20.35 -37.27
C ASP A 43 -7.54 -19.11 -36.90
N TYR A 44 -7.15 -18.46 -35.81
CA TYR A 44 -7.47 -17.07 -35.52
C TYR A 44 -6.19 -16.37 -35.07
N GLU A 45 -5.35 -16.05 -36.04
CA GLU A 45 -4.52 -14.85 -35.92
C GLU A 45 -5.48 -13.65 -35.93
N SER A 46 -5.80 -13.16 -34.74
CA SER A 46 -6.40 -11.85 -34.54
C SER A 46 -5.73 -11.21 -33.33
N GLU A 47 -4.64 -10.52 -33.64
CA GLU A 47 -4.33 -9.21 -33.08
C GLU A 47 -4.22 -9.15 -31.54
N LEU A 48 -3.01 -9.42 -31.05
CA LEU A 48 -2.48 -8.72 -29.88
C LEU A 48 -2.54 -7.22 -30.16
N ASN A 49 -3.65 -6.56 -29.83
CA ASN A 49 -3.71 -5.12 -29.72
C ASN A 49 -4.78 -4.70 -28.70
N GLY A 50 -4.35 -4.03 -27.63
CA GLY A 50 -5.22 -3.17 -26.84
C GLY A 50 -5.87 -3.77 -25.60
N PHE A 51 -5.10 -4.39 -24.69
CA PHE A 51 -5.34 -4.05 -23.29
C PHE A 51 -4.35 -2.93 -22.98
N GLU A 52 -4.71 -1.70 -23.36
CA GLU A 52 -4.22 -0.55 -22.60
C GLU A 52 -4.74 -0.80 -21.19
N GLY A 53 -3.93 -1.51 -20.40
CA GLY A 53 -3.98 -1.34 -18.97
C GLY A 53 -3.85 0.16 -18.80
N THR A 54 -4.93 0.82 -18.44
CA THR A 54 -4.80 2.00 -17.60
C THR A 54 -3.94 1.51 -16.44
N ASP A 55 -2.63 1.73 -16.54
CA ASP A 55 -1.72 1.86 -15.42
C ASP A 55 -2.30 3.00 -14.59
N MET A 56 -3.39 2.71 -13.86
CA MET A 56 -3.92 3.56 -12.82
C MET A 56 -2.77 3.63 -11.82
N LYS A 57 -1.99 4.70 -11.93
CA LYS A 57 -0.85 4.96 -11.07
C LYS A 57 -1.41 5.25 -9.70
N ASP A 58 -1.53 4.21 -8.87
CA ASP A 58 -1.92 4.34 -7.48
C ASP A 58 -0.94 5.28 -6.77
N MET A 59 -1.29 6.57 -6.62
CA MET A 59 -0.38 7.55 -6.02
C MET A 59 0.02 7.18 -4.60
N ARG A 60 -0.84 6.42 -3.91
CA ARG A 60 -0.53 5.83 -2.62
C ARG A 60 0.64 4.85 -2.70
N LEU A 61 0.66 3.95 -3.69
CA LEU A 61 1.74 2.98 -3.85
C LEU A 61 3.06 3.68 -4.16
N GLU A 62 3.01 4.71 -5.00
CA GLU A 62 4.15 5.58 -5.31
C GLU A 62 4.65 6.29 -4.06
N ALA A 63 3.74 6.81 -3.24
CA ALA A 63 4.09 7.42 -1.96
C ALA A 63 4.78 6.42 -1.02
N GLU A 64 4.27 5.18 -0.92
CA GLU A 64 4.90 4.13 -0.12
C GLU A 64 6.30 3.75 -0.62
N ALA A 65 6.49 3.69 -1.94
CA ALA A 65 7.80 3.46 -2.55
C ALA A 65 8.77 4.60 -2.25
N VAL A 66 8.32 5.86 -2.39
CA VAL A 66 9.11 7.06 -2.03
C VAL A 66 9.52 7.03 -0.57
N VAL A 67 8.58 6.72 0.34
CA VAL A 67 8.90 6.60 1.77
C VAL A 67 9.98 5.55 1.97
N ASN A 68 9.83 4.34 1.40
CA ASN A 68 10.78 3.26 1.60
C ASN A 68 12.19 3.61 1.07
N ASP A 69 12.26 4.34 -0.03
CA ASP A 69 13.52 4.70 -0.67
C ASP A 69 14.36 5.66 0.18
N VAL A 70 13.76 6.70 0.76
CA VAL A 70 14.50 7.75 1.49
C VAL A 70 14.31 7.76 3.00
N LEU A 71 13.56 6.81 3.58
CA LEU A 71 13.33 6.71 5.03
C LEU A 71 14.65 6.74 5.82
N PHE A 72 15.70 6.12 5.29
CA PHE A 72 17.01 6.05 5.96
C PHE A 72 17.66 7.44 6.17
N ALA A 73 17.29 8.42 5.37
CA ALA A 73 17.94 9.71 5.30
C ALA A 73 17.25 10.80 6.15
N VAL A 74 16.04 10.51 6.64
CA VAL A 74 15.24 11.38 7.50
C VAL A 74 15.11 10.76 8.90
N ASN A 75 14.40 11.42 9.83
CA ASN A 75 14.17 10.85 11.17
C ASN A 75 12.95 9.90 11.16
N ASP A 76 11.87 10.31 10.51
CA ASP A 76 10.66 9.49 10.35
C ASP A 76 9.94 9.90 9.06
N MET A 77 9.25 8.96 8.41
CA MET A 77 8.51 9.22 7.18
C MET A 77 7.43 8.17 6.95
N PHE A 78 6.22 8.61 6.61
CA PHE A 78 5.08 7.73 6.40
C PHE A 78 3.99 8.39 5.57
N VAL A 79 3.23 7.60 4.83
CA VAL A 79 2.03 8.08 4.12
C VAL A 79 0.96 8.46 5.15
N SER A 80 0.32 9.61 4.95
CA SER A 80 -0.77 10.09 5.81
C SER A 80 -1.93 9.09 5.81
N LYS A 81 -2.41 8.77 7.01
CA LYS A 81 -3.62 7.96 7.21
C LYS A 81 -4.87 8.82 7.42
N THR A 82 -4.66 10.11 7.67
CA THR A 82 -5.70 11.07 8.01
C THR A 82 -6.19 11.80 6.76
N LEU A 83 -5.26 12.16 5.87
CA LEU A 83 -5.58 12.85 4.62
C LEU A 83 -5.98 11.84 3.53
N ARG A 84 -6.89 12.28 2.64
CA ARG A 84 -7.40 11.44 1.57
C ARG A 84 -6.29 11.15 0.56
N CYS A 85 -5.87 9.89 0.48
CA CYS A 85 -5.05 9.40 -0.64
C CYS A 85 -6.01 8.79 -1.68
N ALA A 86 -6.01 9.34 -2.88
CA ALA A 86 -6.77 8.88 -4.04
C ALA A 86 -5.79 8.50 -5.17
N ASP A 87 -6.31 8.05 -6.30
CA ASP A 87 -5.51 7.65 -7.46
C ASP A 87 -4.61 8.79 -7.98
N ASP A 88 -5.10 10.04 -7.96
CA ASP A 88 -4.35 11.20 -8.46
C ASP A 88 -3.47 11.92 -7.42
N VAL A 89 -3.67 11.65 -6.12
CA VAL A 89 -2.99 12.40 -5.05
C VAL A 89 -2.76 11.55 -3.81
N ALA A 90 -1.57 11.64 -3.23
CA ALA A 90 -1.24 11.07 -1.94
C ALA A 90 -0.52 12.09 -1.05
N TYR A 91 -0.64 11.92 0.26
CA TYR A 91 0.00 12.80 1.23
C TYR A 91 1.04 12.02 2.03
N ILE A 92 2.22 12.62 2.21
CA ILE A 92 3.35 12.01 2.91
C ILE A 92 3.77 12.92 4.04
N ASN A 93 3.88 12.38 5.25
CA ASN A 93 4.44 13.07 6.39
C ASN A 93 5.92 12.72 6.51
N VAL A 94 6.75 13.73 6.77
CA VAL A 94 8.19 13.57 6.97
C VAL A 94 8.67 14.38 8.16
N GLU A 95 9.44 13.76 9.04
CA GLU A 95 10.24 14.41 10.07
C GLU A 95 11.71 14.31 9.65
N THR A 96 12.35 15.45 9.39
CA THR A 96 13.77 15.49 9.04
C THR A 96 14.64 15.22 10.28
N ARG A 97 15.94 14.99 10.07
CA ARG A 97 16.88 14.74 11.18
C ARG A 97 17.01 15.92 12.14
N GLU A 98 16.69 17.12 11.65
CA GLU A 98 16.63 18.37 12.39
C GLU A 98 15.32 18.53 13.20
N ARG A 99 14.47 17.49 13.25
CA ARG A 99 13.15 17.49 13.91
C ARG A 99 12.13 18.45 13.29
N ALA A 100 12.38 18.91 12.06
CA ALA A 100 11.40 19.68 11.31
C ALA A 100 10.36 18.73 10.69
N ARG A 101 9.08 19.07 10.80
CA ARG A 101 7.97 18.26 10.29
C ARG A 101 7.34 18.94 9.10
N TYR A 102 7.03 18.14 8.08
CA TYR A 102 6.37 18.63 6.88
C TYR A 102 5.29 17.64 6.45
N CYS A 103 4.23 18.18 5.86
CA CYS A 103 3.27 17.41 5.07
C CYS A 103 3.53 17.70 3.59
N LEU A 104 3.72 16.65 2.83
CA LEU A 104 4.00 16.68 1.42
C LEU A 104 2.79 16.18 0.66
N GLU A 105 2.52 16.79 -0.49
CA GLU A 105 1.56 16.29 -1.46
C GLU A 105 2.34 15.71 -2.64
N LEU A 106 2.01 14.48 -3.01
CA LEU A 106 2.50 13.79 -4.19
C LEU A 106 1.36 13.72 -5.21
N THR A 107 1.62 14.20 -6.41
CA THR A 107 0.72 14.16 -7.58
C THR A 107 1.54 13.80 -8.83
N GLU A 108 0.90 13.72 -9.99
CA GLU A 108 1.61 13.59 -11.26
C GLU A 108 2.60 14.74 -11.55
N ALA A 109 2.37 15.92 -10.98
CA ALA A 109 3.29 17.06 -11.11
C ALA A 109 4.57 16.91 -10.26
N GLY A 110 4.63 15.92 -9.37
CA GLY A 110 5.73 15.68 -8.45
C GLY A 110 5.35 15.90 -7.00
N LEU A 111 6.32 16.34 -6.18
CA LEU A 111 6.20 16.53 -4.74
C LEU A 111 6.24 17.99 -4.36
N ARG A 112 5.35 18.44 -3.48
CA ARG A 112 5.41 19.78 -2.88
C ARG A 112 5.13 19.76 -1.39
N VAL A 113 5.50 20.83 -0.68
CA VAL A 113 5.15 21.02 0.72
C VAL A 113 3.79 21.69 0.83
N VAL A 114 2.85 21.06 1.51
CA VAL A 114 1.51 21.61 1.76
C VAL A 114 1.30 21.97 3.23
N GLY A 115 2.23 21.63 4.12
CA GLY A 115 2.16 22.04 5.52
C GLY A 115 3.46 21.85 6.28
N HIS A 116 3.57 22.54 7.42
CA HIS A 116 4.72 22.48 8.35
C HIS A 116 4.41 21.66 9.61
N ALA A 117 3.37 20.83 9.55
CA ALA A 117 3.00 19.87 10.57
C ALA A 117 2.44 18.62 9.89
N PHE A 118 2.42 17.49 10.61
CA PHE A 118 1.84 16.26 10.09
C PHE A 118 0.34 16.42 9.85
N ASP A 119 -0.13 15.82 8.75
CA ASP A 119 -1.54 15.83 8.34
C ASP A 119 -2.13 17.25 8.20
N GLN A 120 -1.28 18.26 8.04
CA GLN A 120 -1.68 19.64 7.81
C GLN A 120 -1.57 19.98 6.32
N VAL A 121 -2.66 20.48 5.76
CA VAL A 121 -2.71 21.02 4.40
C VAL A 121 -3.15 22.46 4.51
N ASP A 122 -2.32 23.39 4.04
CA ASP A 122 -2.57 24.82 4.00
C ASP A 122 -2.65 25.26 2.53
N ASP A 123 -3.86 25.49 2.03
CA ASP A 123 -4.11 25.90 0.64
C ASP A 123 -3.49 27.26 0.28
N HIS A 124 -3.12 28.07 1.28
CA HIS A 124 -2.44 29.36 1.06
C HIS A 124 -0.93 29.19 0.87
N LEU A 125 -0.38 28.01 1.17
CA LEU A 125 1.03 27.73 1.00
C LEU A 125 1.35 27.39 -0.46
N GLN A 126 1.87 28.39 -1.18
CA GLN A 126 2.32 28.21 -2.56
C GLN A 126 3.80 27.80 -2.59
N THR A 127 4.07 26.52 -2.38
CA THR A 127 5.40 25.96 -2.61
C THR A 127 5.52 25.40 -4.03
N PRO A 128 6.72 25.44 -4.64
CA PRO A 128 6.95 24.84 -5.94
C PRO A 128 6.86 23.31 -5.87
N TYR A 129 6.46 22.69 -6.98
CA TYR A 129 6.61 21.25 -7.16
C TYR A 129 8.07 20.91 -7.49
N HIS A 130 8.53 19.81 -6.91
CA HIS A 130 9.82 19.21 -7.14
C HIS A 130 9.61 17.88 -7.85
N GLU A 131 10.46 17.60 -8.84
CA GLU A 131 10.37 16.37 -9.65
C GLU A 131 10.58 15.09 -8.81
N THR A 132 11.50 15.14 -7.84
CA THR A 132 11.85 13.99 -7.01
C THR A 132 11.89 14.34 -5.53
N VAL A 133 11.72 13.34 -4.67
CA VAL A 133 11.85 13.47 -3.22
C VAL A 133 13.25 13.94 -2.81
N TYR A 134 14.29 13.60 -3.59
CA TYR A 134 15.66 14.01 -3.30
C TYR A 134 15.85 15.51 -3.49
N SER A 135 15.33 16.08 -4.58
CA SER A 135 15.38 17.53 -4.84
C SER A 135 14.61 18.33 -3.79
N LEU A 136 13.51 17.76 -3.31
CA LEU A 136 12.73 18.34 -2.21
C LEU A 136 13.52 18.26 -0.88
N LEU A 137 14.04 17.10 -0.51
CA LEU A 137 14.81 16.91 0.73
C LEU A 137 16.10 17.72 0.75
N ASP A 138 16.77 17.95 -0.38
CA ASP A 138 17.92 18.86 -0.50
C ASP A 138 17.58 20.29 -0.06
N THR A 139 16.34 20.73 -0.32
CA THR A 139 15.85 22.05 0.08
C THR A 139 15.34 22.05 1.53
N LEU A 140 14.68 20.98 1.98
CA LEU A 140 14.02 20.91 3.29
C LEU A 140 14.93 20.51 4.45
N SER A 141 15.99 19.74 4.19
CA SER A 141 16.89 19.19 5.21
C SER A 141 18.35 19.49 4.86
N PRO A 142 18.95 20.57 5.39
CA PRO A 142 20.39 20.77 5.28
C PRO A 142 21.20 19.57 5.80
N ALA A 143 20.73 18.86 6.82
CA ALA A 143 21.39 17.66 7.33
C ALA A 143 21.37 16.49 6.32
N TYR A 144 20.30 16.34 5.53
CA TYR A 144 20.26 15.39 4.41
C TYR A 144 21.35 15.73 3.39
N ARG A 145 21.44 17.00 2.99
CA ARG A 145 22.43 17.47 2.03
C ARG A 145 23.87 17.27 2.52
N GLU A 146 24.14 17.57 3.79
CA GLU A 146 25.45 17.33 4.40
C GLU A 146 25.78 15.83 4.47
N ALA A 147 24.84 14.99 4.87
CA ALA A 147 25.04 13.54 4.93
C ALA A 147 25.31 12.95 3.54
N PHE A 148 24.54 13.36 2.54
CA PHE A 148 24.69 12.92 1.16
C PHE A 148 26.02 13.39 0.55
N GLY A 149 26.37 14.66 0.74
CA GLY A 149 27.64 15.23 0.31
C GLY A 149 28.84 14.53 0.96
N ASN A 150 28.79 14.29 2.26
CA ASN A 150 29.84 13.58 2.99
C ASN A 150 29.99 12.13 2.51
N ALA A 151 28.88 11.43 2.25
CA ALA A 151 28.93 10.06 1.71
C ALA A 151 29.59 10.01 0.31
N LEU A 152 29.34 11.03 -0.52
CA LEU A 152 29.98 11.15 -1.84
C LEU A 152 31.49 11.43 -1.72
N LEU A 153 31.88 12.36 -0.83
CA LEU A 153 33.28 12.68 -0.56
C LEU A 153 34.06 11.47 -0.05
N GLN A 154 33.49 10.69 0.89
CA GLN A 154 34.14 9.49 1.39
C GLN A 154 34.38 8.45 0.29
N ARG A 155 33.46 8.31 -0.68
CA ARG A 155 33.67 7.43 -1.85
C ARG A 155 34.77 7.96 -2.77
N LEU A 156 34.79 9.26 -3.04
CA LEU A 156 35.84 9.92 -3.82
C LEU A 156 37.23 9.78 -3.18
N GLU A 157 37.34 9.88 -1.85
CA GLU A 157 38.60 9.68 -1.13
C GLU A 157 39.04 8.21 -1.11
N SER A 158 38.09 7.28 -1.05
CA SER A 158 38.40 5.85 -1.09
C SER A 158 39.00 5.44 -2.44
N LEU A 159 38.53 6.05 -3.54
CA LEU A 159 39.10 5.85 -4.88
C LEU A 159 40.51 6.45 -5.05
N GLN A 160 40.83 7.52 -4.32
CA GLN A 160 42.17 8.14 -4.38
C GLN A 160 43.21 7.41 -3.53
N ARG A 161 42.80 6.57 -2.57
CA ARG A 161 43.71 5.79 -1.73
C ARG A 161 44.06 4.41 -2.30
N ASP A 162 43.25 3.90 -3.22
CA ASP A 162 43.47 2.63 -3.93
C ASP A 162 44.17 2.81 -5.30
N GLY A 163 44.67 4.02 -5.60
CA GLY A 163 45.43 4.36 -6.81
C GLY A 163 46.92 4.53 -6.56
#